data_AF-A0A1Y2H4I0-F1
#
_entry.id   AF-A0A1Y2H4I0-F1
#
_cell.length_a   1.000
_cell.length_b   1.000
_cell.length_c   1.000
_cell.angle_alpha   90.00
_cell.angle_beta   90.00
_cell.angle_gamma   90.00
#
_symmetry.space_group_name_H-M   'P 1'
#
loop_
_entity.id
_entity.type
_entity.pdbx_description
1 polymer ?
#
loop_
_entity_poly.entity_id
_entity_poly.type
_entity_poly.pdbx_seq_one_letter_code
_entity_poly.pdbx_strand_id
1 'polypeptide(L)'
;GTKSHGKSTFNRLAVNTLLARFPKVAVLDVDPGQAEFTPPGVLGLTVVDFPLLGAPGYMFRPSTQQVVDARYLGSVSPSSDPDMYMALVHGLIDAYYALAHDAWTKSKQIVPLVVNAMGWVKSLGLQVLCETIQHVVPTWIVVMN
;
A
#
# COMPACT_ATOMS: atom_id res chain seq x y z
N GLY A 1 4.27 7.75 10.67
CA GLY A 1 4.84 7.25 11.94
C GLY A 1 6.19 6.59 11.70
N THR A 2 7.08 6.60 12.68
CA THR A 2 8.44 6.02 12.57
C THR A 2 8.41 4.47 12.63
N LYS A 3 9.54 3.80 12.36
CA LYS A 3 9.64 2.32 12.39
C LYS A 3 9.22 1.77 13.77
N SER A 4 8.62 0.58 13.80
CA SER A 4 8.19 -0.12 15.04
C SER A 4 7.07 0.50 15.88
N HIS A 5 6.31 1.48 15.36
CA HIS A 5 5.17 2.08 16.05
C HIS A 5 3.82 1.43 15.68
N GLY A 6 3.82 0.13 15.36
CA GLY A 6 2.59 -0.63 15.09
C GLY A 6 1.93 -0.43 13.72
N LYS A 7 2.58 0.24 12.75
CA LYS A 7 2.00 0.55 11.40
C LYS A 7 1.38 -0.66 10.71
N SER A 8 2.12 -1.75 10.62
CA SER A 8 1.63 -3.01 10.02
C SER A 8 0.41 -3.56 10.76
N THR A 9 0.41 -3.51 12.10
CA THR A 9 -0.73 -3.92 12.92
C THR A 9 -1.98 -3.07 12.62
N PHE A 10 -1.82 -1.75 12.55
CA PHE A 10 -2.91 -0.85 12.21
C PHE A 10 -3.41 -1.08 10.78
N ASN A 11 -2.52 -1.26 9.81
CA ASN A 11 -2.91 -1.53 8.42
C ASN A 11 -3.74 -2.82 8.32
N ARG A 12 -3.32 -3.90 9.00
CA ARG A 12 -4.10 -5.14 9.06
C ARG A 12 -5.47 -4.92 9.71
N LEU A 13 -5.52 -4.19 10.80
CA LEU A 13 -6.79 -3.84 11.45
C LEU A 13 -7.70 -3.03 10.51
N ALA A 14 -7.16 -2.04 9.80
CA ALA A 14 -7.91 -1.21 8.85
C ALA A 14 -8.43 -2.04 7.68
N VAL A 15 -7.59 -2.90 7.09
CA VAL A 15 -8.00 -3.82 6.02
C VAL A 15 -9.10 -4.76 6.50
N ASN A 16 -8.93 -5.41 7.65
CA ASN A 16 -9.94 -6.31 8.21
C ASN A 16 -11.27 -5.59 8.51
N THR A 17 -11.20 -4.36 9.02
CA THR A 17 -12.38 -3.52 9.27
C THR A 17 -13.11 -3.16 7.97
N LEU A 18 -12.36 -2.85 6.91
CA LEU A 18 -12.93 -2.55 5.59
C LEU A 18 -13.50 -3.81 4.92
N LEU A 19 -12.86 -4.97 5.06
CA LEU A 19 -13.36 -6.24 4.53
C LEU A 19 -14.69 -6.68 5.15
N ALA A 20 -15.02 -6.20 6.36
CA ALA A 20 -16.34 -6.40 6.95
C ALA A 20 -17.47 -5.64 6.21
N ARG A 21 -17.11 -4.69 5.32
CA ARG A 21 -18.04 -3.81 4.59
C ARG A 21 -17.91 -3.88 3.07
N PHE A 22 -16.72 -4.21 2.57
CA PHE A 22 -16.39 -4.26 1.16
C PHE A 22 -15.89 -5.66 0.80
N PRO A 23 -16.27 -6.22 -0.37
CA PRO A 23 -15.82 -7.55 -0.78
C PRO A 23 -14.32 -7.62 -1.05
N LYS A 24 -13.70 -6.47 -1.36
CA LYS A 24 -12.29 -6.34 -1.73
C LYS A 24 -11.72 -5.06 -1.15
N VAL A 25 -10.46 -5.09 -0.74
CA VAL A 25 -9.69 -3.92 -0.30
C VAL A 25 -8.36 -3.91 -1.06
N ALA A 26 -8.01 -2.77 -1.65
CA ALA A 26 -6.70 -2.57 -2.23
C ALA A 26 -5.72 -2.13 -1.15
N VAL A 27 -4.51 -2.70 -1.15
CA VAL A 27 -3.40 -2.27 -0.32
C VAL A 27 -2.25 -1.84 -1.20
N LEU A 28 -1.88 -0.57 -1.09
CA LEU A 28 -0.71 0.00 -1.72
C LEU A 28 0.41 0.05 -0.69
N ASP A 29 1.42 -0.79 -0.89
CA ASP A 29 2.58 -0.88 -0.02
C ASP A 29 3.77 -0.17 -0.66
N VAL A 30 4.13 0.98 -0.08
CA VAL A 30 5.25 1.81 -0.53
C VAL A 30 6.37 1.86 0.52
N ASP A 31 6.41 0.91 1.47
CA ASP A 31 7.54 0.71 2.37
C ASP A 31 8.44 -0.44 1.87
N PRO A 32 9.54 -0.15 1.14
CA PRO A 32 10.42 -1.19 0.61
C PRO A 32 11.20 -1.94 1.71
N GLY A 33 11.27 -1.40 2.93
CA GLY A 33 11.99 -2.01 4.05
C GLY A 33 11.13 -2.93 4.92
N GLN A 34 9.80 -2.77 4.88
CA GLN A 34 8.87 -3.54 5.70
C GLN A 34 7.61 -3.90 4.92
N ALA A 35 7.81 -4.50 3.74
CA ALA A 35 6.73 -4.92 2.87
C ALA A 35 5.87 -6.04 3.50
N GLU A 36 4.56 -5.96 3.26
CA GLU A 36 3.53 -6.86 3.82
C GLU A 36 3.19 -8.02 2.86
N PHE A 37 3.17 -7.76 1.56
CA PHE A 37 2.71 -8.70 0.52
C PHE A 37 3.77 -9.04 -0.55
N THR A 38 4.84 -8.26 -0.58
CA THR A 38 5.94 -8.37 -1.54
C THR A 38 7.27 -8.64 -0.82
N PRO A 39 8.30 -9.16 -1.51
CA PRO A 39 9.64 -9.24 -0.94
C PRO A 39 10.21 -7.86 -0.60
N PRO A 40 11.21 -7.76 0.29
CA PRO A 40 11.92 -6.50 0.54
C PRO A 40 12.48 -5.89 -0.75
N GLY A 41 12.43 -4.56 -0.84
CA GLY A 41 12.85 -3.80 -2.02
C GLY A 41 11.83 -3.78 -3.17
N VAL A 42 10.62 -4.31 -2.96
CA VAL A 42 9.53 -4.27 -3.92
C VAL A 42 8.36 -3.46 -3.36
N LEU A 43 7.94 -2.44 -4.11
CA LEU A 43 6.70 -1.72 -3.86
C LEU A 43 5.55 -2.47 -4.56
N GLY A 44 4.34 -2.46 -4.00
CA GLY A 44 3.27 -3.29 -4.56
C GLY A 44 1.86 -2.79 -4.32
N LEU A 45 0.98 -3.14 -5.26
CA LEU A 45 -0.47 -2.99 -5.16
C LEU A 45 -1.10 -4.39 -5.11
N THR A 46 -1.75 -4.71 -4.01
CA THR A 46 -2.41 -6.01 -3.79
C THR A 46 -3.88 -5.82 -3.53
N VAL A 47 -4.73 -6.65 -4.12
CA VAL A 47 -6.15 -6.73 -3.75
C VAL A 47 -6.33 -7.91 -2.81
N VAL A 48 -6.97 -7.62 -1.68
CA VAL A 48 -7.24 -8.58 -0.60
C VAL A 48 -8.75 -8.77 -0.50
N ASP A 49 -9.18 -10.02 -0.39
CA ASP A 49 -10.57 -10.43 -0.19
C ASP A 49 -10.76 -11.37 1.02
N PHE A 50 -9.73 -11.47 1.87
CA PHE A 50 -9.71 -12.32 3.05
C PHE A 50 -9.10 -11.59 4.27
N PRO A 51 -9.51 -11.93 5.50
CA PRO A 51 -8.95 -11.32 6.70
C PRO A 51 -7.45 -11.59 6.87
N LEU A 52 -6.68 -10.54 7.15
CA LEU A 52 -5.27 -10.59 7.50
C LEU A 52 -5.11 -10.92 9.00
N LEU A 53 -5.06 -12.22 9.32
CA LEU A 53 -4.92 -12.74 10.67
C LEU A 53 -3.54 -13.41 10.84
N GLY A 54 -2.70 -12.89 11.74
CA GLY A 54 -1.42 -13.52 12.07
C GLY A 54 -0.20 -12.92 11.37
N ALA A 55 0.71 -13.77 10.85
CA ALA A 55 2.00 -13.40 10.25
C ALA A 55 1.83 -12.55 8.96
N PRO A 56 2.89 -11.93 8.41
CA PRO A 56 2.79 -11.12 7.20
C PRO A 56 2.06 -11.82 6.06
N GLY A 57 1.27 -11.07 5.30
CA GLY A 57 0.40 -11.60 4.23
C GLY A 57 1.12 -12.47 3.18
N TYR A 58 2.44 -12.29 2.97
CA TYR A 58 3.20 -13.19 2.09
C TYR A 58 3.32 -14.64 2.59
N MET A 59 3.17 -14.92 3.90
CA MET A 59 3.20 -16.29 4.45
C MET A 59 1.86 -17.00 4.32
N PHE A 60 0.77 -16.24 4.17
CA PHE A 60 -0.58 -16.76 4.03
C PHE A 60 -1.17 -16.19 2.75
N ARG A 61 -0.88 -16.86 1.63
CA ARG A 61 -1.50 -16.58 0.33
C ARG A 61 -2.61 -17.61 0.08
N PRO A 62 -3.88 -17.32 0.42
CA PRO A 62 -4.98 -18.01 -0.24
C PRO A 62 -4.80 -17.88 -1.75
N SER A 63 -5.28 -18.85 -2.51
CA SER A 63 -5.27 -18.83 -3.97
C SER A 63 -6.00 -17.61 -4.59
N THR A 64 -6.69 -16.81 -3.79
CA THR A 64 -7.44 -15.61 -4.19
C THR A 64 -6.66 -14.30 -4.05
N GLN A 65 -5.48 -14.28 -3.40
CA GLN A 65 -4.69 -13.05 -3.29
C GLN A 65 -4.14 -12.63 -4.66
N GLN A 66 -4.58 -11.48 -5.17
CA GLN A 66 -4.14 -10.95 -6.46
C GLN A 66 -3.17 -9.78 -6.25
N VAL A 67 -1.88 -10.04 -6.47
CA VAL A 67 -0.91 -8.95 -6.69
C VAL A 67 -1.23 -8.36 -8.06
N VAL A 68 -1.65 -7.10 -8.07
CA VAL A 68 -2.09 -6.38 -9.28
C VAL A 68 -0.89 -5.80 -10.00
N ASP A 69 0.01 -5.17 -9.25
CA ASP A 69 1.25 -4.60 -9.75
C ASP A 69 2.33 -4.71 -8.65
N ALA A 70 3.56 -4.97 -9.04
CA ALA A 70 4.70 -5.07 -8.14
C ALA A 70 5.94 -4.55 -8.87
N ARG A 71 6.60 -3.56 -8.27
CA ARG A 71 7.71 -2.83 -8.90
C ARG A 71 8.95 -2.89 -8.03
N TYR A 72 10.02 -3.42 -8.60
CA TYR A 72 11.29 -3.59 -7.90
C TYR A 72 12.07 -2.26 -7.87
N LEU A 73 12.39 -1.80 -6.66
CA LEU A 73 13.18 -0.59 -6.44
C LEU A 73 14.69 -0.87 -6.51
N GLY A 74 15.14 -2.12 -6.35
CA GLY A 74 16.59 -2.40 -6.27
C GLY A 74 17.22 -2.12 -4.90
N SER A 75 16.45 -1.60 -3.95
CA SER A 75 16.93 -1.20 -2.63
C SER A 75 15.80 -1.24 -1.60
N VAL A 76 16.14 -1.45 -0.34
CA VAL A 76 15.21 -1.34 0.80
C VAL A 76 15.09 0.10 1.33
N SER A 77 15.83 1.04 0.72
CA SER A 77 15.81 2.46 1.08
C SER A 77 15.52 3.33 -0.15
N PRO A 78 14.45 4.13 -0.15
CA PRO A 78 14.18 5.12 -1.20
C PRO A 78 15.27 6.17 -1.35
N SER A 79 16.10 6.39 -0.32
CA SER A 79 17.21 7.35 -0.38
C SER A 79 18.28 6.99 -1.42
N SER A 80 18.27 5.75 -1.95
CA SER A 80 19.23 5.31 -2.96
C SER A 80 18.92 5.86 -4.35
N ASP A 81 17.64 5.97 -4.71
CA ASP A 81 17.15 6.58 -5.94
C ASP A 81 15.73 7.13 -5.69
N PRO A 82 15.63 8.37 -5.17
CA PRO A 82 14.36 8.98 -4.80
C PRO A 82 13.44 9.26 -5.99
N ASP A 83 14.02 9.63 -7.14
CA ASP A 83 13.27 9.92 -8.36
C ASP A 83 12.66 8.64 -8.92
N MET A 84 13.43 7.55 -8.97
CA MET A 84 12.90 6.24 -9.34
C MET A 84 11.83 5.79 -8.35
N TYR A 85 12.07 5.92 -7.03
CA TYR A 85 11.05 5.59 -6.03
C TYR A 85 9.73 6.32 -6.30
N MET A 86 9.76 7.64 -6.52
CA MET A 86 8.55 8.41 -6.81
C MET A 86 7.87 7.98 -8.10
N ALA A 87 8.64 7.73 -9.17
CA ALA A 87 8.09 7.22 -10.43
C ALA A 87 7.39 5.85 -10.24
N LEU A 88 7.95 4.96 -9.43
CA LEU A 88 7.33 3.67 -9.12
C LEU A 88 6.05 3.85 -8.29
N VAL A 89 6.06 4.73 -7.28
CA VAL A 89 4.88 5.04 -6.45
C VAL A 89 3.75 5.63 -7.30
N HIS A 90 4.03 6.63 -8.15
CA HIS A 90 3.02 7.22 -9.02
C HIS A 90 2.36 6.18 -9.93
N GLY A 91 3.15 5.32 -10.58
CA GLY A 91 2.57 4.31 -11.45
C GLY A 91 1.76 3.24 -10.71
N LEU A 92 2.06 2.95 -9.43
CA LEU A 92 1.20 2.08 -8.60
C LEU A 92 -0.12 2.77 -8.21
N ILE A 93 -0.10 4.08 -7.96
CA ILE A 93 -1.31 4.86 -7.69
C ILE A 93 -2.19 4.92 -8.94
N ASP A 94 -1.60 5.15 -10.11
CA ASP A 94 -2.32 5.13 -11.38
C ASP A 94 -2.95 3.74 -11.66
N ALA A 95 -2.22 2.66 -11.35
CA ALA A 95 -2.74 1.30 -11.44
C ALA A 95 -3.93 1.08 -10.50
N TYR A 96 -3.92 1.66 -9.29
CA TYR A 96 -5.06 1.61 -8.39
C TYR A 96 -6.27 2.35 -8.97
N TYR A 97 -6.11 3.57 -9.50
CA TYR A 97 -7.22 4.31 -10.06
C TYR A 97 -7.82 3.62 -11.29
N ALA A 98 -7.00 3.02 -12.14
CA ALA A 98 -7.47 2.21 -13.25
C ALA A 98 -8.31 1.00 -12.76
N LEU A 99 -7.82 0.30 -11.72
CA LEU A 99 -8.55 -0.81 -11.10
C LEU A 99 -9.88 -0.37 -10.48
N ALA A 100 -9.88 0.73 -9.73
CA ALA A 100 -11.08 1.25 -9.07
C ALA A 100 -12.12 1.71 -10.10
N HIS A 101 -11.67 2.34 -11.19
CA HIS A 101 -12.52 2.73 -12.30
C HIS A 101 -13.16 1.51 -12.98
N ASP A 102 -12.39 0.46 -13.25
CA ASP A 102 -12.88 -0.78 -13.86
C ASP A 102 -13.93 -1.48 -12.97
N ALA A 103 -13.65 -1.60 -11.67
CA ALA A 103 -14.58 -2.20 -10.70
C ALA A 103 -15.91 -1.43 -10.61
N TRP A 104 -15.85 -0.10 -10.64
CA TRP A 104 -17.04 0.75 -10.62
C TRP A 104 -17.84 0.66 -11.92
N THR A 105 -17.18 0.72 -13.07
CA THR A 105 -17.86 0.72 -14.37
C THR A 105 -18.52 -0.62 -14.69
N LYS A 106 -17.84 -1.74 -14.41
CA LYS A 106 -18.34 -3.08 -14.71
C LYS A 106 -19.35 -3.62 -13.70
N SER A 107 -19.17 -3.31 -12.42
CA SER A 107 -19.92 -3.99 -11.35
C SER A 107 -20.43 -3.07 -10.25
N LYS A 108 -20.25 -1.74 -10.39
CA LYS A 108 -20.61 -0.75 -9.37
C LYS A 108 -20.00 -1.05 -8.00
N GLN A 109 -18.84 -1.71 -8.01
CA GLN A 109 -18.11 -2.05 -6.80
C GLN A 109 -17.15 -0.94 -6.43
N ILE A 110 -17.12 -0.59 -5.14
CA ILE A 110 -16.14 0.30 -4.55
C ILE A 110 -15.00 -0.56 -3.99
N VAL A 111 -13.76 -0.25 -4.37
CA VAL A 111 -12.56 -0.90 -3.83
C VAL A 111 -11.78 0.14 -3.01
N PRO A 112 -11.95 0.17 -1.67
CA PRO A 112 -11.22 1.12 -0.82
C PRO A 112 -9.71 0.83 -0.85
N LEU A 113 -8.92 1.88 -0.65
CA LEU A 113 -7.46 1.82 -0.62
C LEU A 113 -6.93 2.02 0.80
N VAL A 114 -6.01 1.15 1.20
CA VAL A 114 -5.14 1.35 2.37
C VAL A 114 -3.71 1.54 1.87
N VAL A 115 -3.07 2.65 2.25
CA VAL A 115 -1.69 2.95 1.86
C VAL A 115 -0.76 2.72 3.04
N ASN A 116 0.18 1.78 2.91
CA ASN A 116 1.29 1.62 3.84
C ASN A 116 2.44 2.53 3.40
N ALA A 117 2.58 3.68 4.04
CA ALA A 117 3.69 4.58 3.82
C ALA A 117 4.92 4.21 4.67
N MET A 118 6.10 4.43 4.11
CA MET A 118 7.37 4.22 4.81
C MET A 118 7.56 5.17 6.00
N GLY A 119 8.43 4.77 6.93
CA GLY A 119 8.76 5.58 8.12
C GLY A 119 9.71 6.77 7.89
N TRP A 120 10.09 7.10 6.65
CA TRP A 120 11.04 8.18 6.37
C TRP A 120 10.32 9.53 6.31
N VAL A 121 10.28 10.23 7.44
CA VAL A 121 9.49 11.46 7.63
C VAL A 121 10.36 12.72 7.75
N LYS A 122 11.59 12.70 7.22
CA LYS A 122 12.53 13.84 7.27
C LYS A 122 13.10 14.13 5.89
N SER A 123 13.34 15.41 5.62
CA SER A 123 13.97 15.89 4.37
C SER A 123 13.24 15.33 3.14
N LEU A 124 13.95 14.64 2.25
CA LEU A 124 13.39 14.07 1.02
C LEU A 124 12.27 13.05 1.28
N GLY A 125 12.30 12.31 2.40
CA GLY A 125 11.21 11.41 2.77
C GLY A 125 9.89 12.14 3.07
N LEU A 126 9.96 13.37 3.59
CA LEU A 126 8.78 14.19 3.81
C LEU A 126 8.20 14.68 2.47
N GLN A 127 9.07 15.08 1.52
CA GLN A 127 8.64 15.50 0.18
C GLN A 127 7.91 14.36 -0.53
N VAL A 128 8.52 13.18 -0.54
CA VAL A 128 7.93 11.93 -1.05
C VAL A 128 6.57 11.63 -0.42
N LEU A 129 6.45 11.76 0.90
CA LEU A 129 5.18 11.55 1.60
C LEU A 129 4.12 12.58 1.19
N CYS A 130 4.50 13.85 1.07
CA CYS A 130 3.60 14.91 0.63
C CYS A 130 3.09 14.67 -0.80
N GLU A 131 3.99 14.32 -1.73
CA GLU A 131 3.63 13.99 -3.11
C GLU A 131 2.72 12.78 -3.18
N THR A 132 3.02 11.71 -2.42
CA THR A 132 2.16 10.52 -2.32
C THR A 132 0.75 10.90 -1.83
N ILE A 133 0.64 11.75 -0.80
CA ILE A 133 -0.65 12.23 -0.28
C ILE A 133 -1.40 13.05 -1.34
N GLN A 134 -0.71 13.92 -2.07
CA GLN A 134 -1.32 14.75 -3.12
C GLN A 134 -1.83 13.92 -4.29
N HIS A 135 -1.13 12.84 -4.66
CA HIS A 135 -1.54 11.96 -5.76
C HIS A 135 -2.63 10.97 -5.33
N VAL A 136 -2.58 10.43 -4.10
CA VAL A 136 -3.60 9.52 -3.56
C VAL A 136 -4.90 10.24 -3.18
N VAL A 137 -4.82 11.50 -2.75
CA VAL A 137 -5.94 12.29 -2.23
C VAL A 137 -6.73 11.53 -1.14
N PRO A 138 -6.07 11.11 -0.04
CA PRO A 138 -6.69 10.24 0.95
C PRO A 138 -7.82 10.95 1.70
N THR A 139 -8.89 10.22 1.99
CA THR A 139 -9.98 10.72 2.85
C THR A 139 -9.58 10.81 4.31
N TRP A 140 -8.68 9.91 4.75
CA TRP A 140 -8.21 9.84 6.14
C TRP A 140 -6.68 9.70 6.15
N ILE A 141 -6.03 10.47 7.02
CA ILE A 141 -4.60 10.34 7.29
C ILE A 141 -4.44 9.98 8.75
N VAL A 142 -3.77 8.87 9.03
CA VAL A 142 -3.51 8.39 10.39
C VAL A 142 -2.03 8.48 10.68
N VAL A 143 -1.67 9.30 11.67
CA VAL A 143 -0.29 9.46 12.13
C VAL A 143 -0.11 8.67 13.42
N MET A 144 0.75 7.66 13.37
CA MET A 144 1.12 6.87 14.54
C MET A 144 2.37 7.47 15.20
N ASN A 145 2.21 7.90 16.46
CA ASN A 145 3.22 8.52 17.30
C ASN A 145 3.91 7.52 18.21
#